data_AF-A0A2E5YCK9-F1
#
_entry.id   AF-A0A2E5YCK9-F1
#
_cell.length_a   1.000
_cell.length_b   1.000
_cell.length_c   1.000
_cell.angle_alpha   90.00
_cell.angle_beta   90.00
_cell.angle_gamma   90.00
#
_symmetry.space_group_name_H-M   'P 1'
#
loop_
_entity.id
_entity.type
_entity.pdbx_description
1 polymer ?
#
loop_
_entity_poly.entity_id
_entity_poly.type
_entity_poly.pdbx_seq_one_letter_code
_entity_poly.pdbx_strand_id
1 'polypeptide(L)'
;MAKEPSRLASMSTEMWLAAGGGLATLSFLLVAVLQPSIFDPDPEWQASDGCIGGLEHTTEAGVKEHYHPNLKITIDGEYVPIPPNTGIDQAGCREGMRWIHVHDSSETGFTKLHIETPSKMNVPLGAFFEVWERHGGNSPALTEDRKFDIDSNGISDWEDYEITMKVNGQQNSKFEKYVMEDSDDIELTLTSK
;
A
#
# COMPACT_ATOMS: atom_id res chain seq x y z
N MET A 1 2.52 10.37 -71.62
CA MET A 1 2.68 10.80 -70.21
C MET A 1 2.99 9.56 -69.40
N ALA A 2 4.25 9.36 -69.02
CA ALA A 2 4.70 8.15 -68.32
C ALA A 2 4.22 8.17 -66.86
N LYS A 3 3.66 7.05 -66.40
CA LYS A 3 3.26 6.85 -65.01
C LYS A 3 4.52 6.54 -64.21
N GLU A 4 4.92 7.43 -63.30
CA GLU A 4 6.05 7.18 -62.39
C GLU A 4 5.79 5.95 -61.51
N PRO A 5 6.78 5.05 -61.34
CA PRO A 5 6.66 3.93 -60.42
C PRO A 5 6.71 4.43 -58.98
N SER A 6 5.82 3.88 -58.14
CA SER A 6 5.70 4.19 -56.72
C SER A 6 7.03 3.99 -55.99
N ARG A 7 7.60 5.09 -55.47
CA ARG A 7 8.71 5.06 -54.52
C ARG A 7 8.21 4.55 -53.16
N LEU A 8 8.04 3.25 -53.00
CA LEU A 8 8.26 2.66 -51.68
C LEU A 8 9.78 2.46 -51.57
N ALA A 9 10.43 3.53 -51.12
CA ALA A 9 11.87 3.53 -50.88
C ALA A 9 12.21 2.40 -49.89
N SER A 10 13.18 1.57 -50.27
CA SER A 10 13.80 0.58 -49.40
C SER A 10 14.43 1.30 -48.20
N MET A 11 13.72 1.44 -47.09
CA MET A 11 14.28 1.94 -45.83
C MET A 11 15.41 1.00 -45.36
N SER A 12 16.53 1.57 -44.91
CA SER A 12 17.58 0.74 -44.29
C SER A 12 17.06 0.10 -43.01
N THR A 13 17.65 -1.03 -42.64
CA THR A 13 17.34 -1.72 -41.38
C THR A 13 17.50 -0.79 -40.18
N GLU A 14 18.47 0.12 -40.18
CA GLU A 14 18.68 1.08 -39.08
C GLU A 14 17.51 2.07 -38.98
N MET A 15 16.96 2.50 -40.11
CA MET A 15 15.81 3.42 -40.12
C MET A 15 14.53 2.72 -39.65
N TRP A 16 14.35 1.43 -39.95
CA TRP A 16 13.29 0.62 -39.37
C TRP A 16 13.45 0.42 -37.86
N LEU A 17 14.67 0.14 -37.39
CA LEU A 17 14.96 0.00 -35.96
C LEU A 17 14.74 1.31 -35.21
N ALA A 18 15.18 2.44 -35.77
CA ALA A 18 14.98 3.76 -35.18
C ALA A 18 13.49 4.14 -35.12
N ALA A 19 12.73 3.91 -36.20
CA ALA A 19 11.29 4.15 -36.22
C ALA A 19 10.54 3.26 -35.21
N GLY A 20 10.90 1.97 -35.13
CA GLY A 20 10.33 1.05 -34.16
C GLY A 20 10.63 1.45 -32.72
N GLY A 21 11.88 1.80 -32.40
CA GLY A 21 12.28 2.28 -31.07
C GLY A 21 11.57 3.58 -30.68
N GLY A 22 11.43 4.50 -31.63
CA GLY A 22 10.68 5.75 -31.44
C GLY A 22 9.20 5.50 -31.12
N LEU A 23 8.54 4.63 -31.88
CA LEU A 23 7.15 4.24 -31.63
C LEU A 23 6.97 3.54 -30.28
N ALA A 24 7.89 2.63 -29.91
CA ALA A 24 7.84 1.94 -28.63
C ALA A 24 7.97 2.92 -27.45
N THR A 25 8.91 3.87 -27.55
CA THR A 25 9.11 4.91 -26.51
C THR A 25 7.89 5.80 -26.36
N LEU A 26 7.32 6.28 -27.48
CA LEU A 26 6.12 7.10 -27.46
C LEU A 26 4.93 6.35 -26.85
N SER A 27 4.79 5.07 -27.20
CA SER A 27 3.73 4.20 -26.66
C SER A 27 3.91 3.99 -25.16
N PHE A 28 5.14 3.72 -24.70
CA PHE A 28 5.45 3.59 -23.28
C PHE A 28 5.13 4.87 -22.50
N LEU A 29 5.55 6.04 -23.01
CA LEU A 29 5.25 7.32 -22.37
C LEU A 29 3.75 7.60 -22.33
N LEU A 30 3.02 7.26 -23.40
CA LEU A 30 1.57 7.38 -23.44
C LEU A 30 0.91 6.51 -22.37
N VAL A 31 1.34 5.25 -22.24
CA VAL A 31 0.84 4.34 -21.17
C VAL A 31 1.21 4.87 -19.79
N ALA A 32 2.44 5.35 -19.58
CA ALA A 32 2.87 5.90 -18.30
C ALA A 32 2.06 7.14 -17.87
N VAL A 33 1.64 7.98 -18.82
CA VAL A 33 0.80 9.15 -18.53
C VAL A 33 -0.67 8.78 -18.33
N LEU A 34 -1.21 7.86 -19.15
CA LEU A 34 -2.63 7.52 -19.11
C LEU A 34 -2.98 6.44 -18.07
N GLN A 35 -2.05 5.55 -17.76
CA GLN A 35 -2.23 4.40 -16.88
C GLN A 35 -1.00 4.19 -15.98
N PRO A 36 -0.64 5.19 -15.14
CA PRO A 36 0.54 5.08 -14.27
C PRO A 36 0.47 3.90 -13.31
N SER A 37 -0.73 3.45 -12.94
CA SER A 37 -0.95 2.33 -12.01
C SER A 37 -0.46 0.97 -12.52
N ILE A 38 -0.19 0.82 -13.82
CA ILE A 38 0.41 -0.42 -14.37
C ILE A 38 1.83 -0.66 -13.85
N PHE A 39 2.51 0.40 -13.38
CA PHE A 39 3.86 0.33 -12.84
C PHE A 39 3.89 0.27 -11.32
N ASP A 40 2.73 0.28 -10.67
CA ASP A 40 2.66 0.18 -9.22
C ASP A 40 3.06 -1.25 -8.78
N PRO A 41 3.82 -1.37 -7.68
CA PRO A 41 4.12 -2.67 -7.09
C PRO A 41 2.83 -3.37 -6.65
N ASP A 42 2.72 -4.67 -6.95
CA ASP A 42 1.61 -5.48 -6.46
C ASP A 42 1.68 -5.60 -4.93
N PRO A 43 0.59 -5.32 -4.20
CA PRO A 43 0.58 -5.32 -2.73
C PRO A 43 0.66 -6.75 -2.18
N GLU A 44 1.59 -6.96 -1.24
CA GLU A 44 1.83 -8.26 -0.59
C GLU A 44 1.12 -8.36 0.76
N TRP A 45 -0.19 -8.62 0.69
CA TRP A 45 -1.07 -8.68 1.85
C TRP A 45 -0.69 -9.71 2.92
N GLN A 46 0.02 -10.79 2.54
CA GLN A 46 0.52 -11.77 3.51
C GLN A 46 1.45 -11.17 4.58
N ALA A 47 1.90 -9.92 4.40
CA ALA A 47 2.64 -9.18 5.42
C ALA A 47 1.87 -9.04 6.74
N SER A 48 0.53 -9.09 6.73
CA SER A 48 -0.28 -9.02 7.97
C SER A 48 -0.20 -10.29 8.83
N ASP A 49 0.17 -11.43 8.24
CA ASP A 49 0.23 -12.72 8.92
C ASP A 49 1.62 -13.06 9.48
N GLY A 50 2.65 -12.35 9.04
CA GLY A 50 4.01 -12.55 9.49
C GLY A 50 4.17 -12.34 11.00
N CYS A 51 5.09 -13.09 11.62
CA CYS A 51 5.36 -13.05 13.05
C CYS A 51 6.87 -13.10 13.30
N ILE A 52 7.35 -12.31 14.25
CA ILE A 52 8.73 -12.29 14.75
C ILE A 52 8.71 -12.77 16.19
N GLY A 53 9.51 -13.80 16.47
CA GLY A 53 9.50 -14.49 17.75
C GLY A 53 8.19 -15.25 17.98
N GLY A 54 7.73 -15.27 19.23
CA GLY A 54 6.52 -15.95 19.65
C GLY A 54 6.65 -17.46 19.82
N LEU A 55 5.58 -18.05 20.38
CA LEU A 55 5.56 -19.46 20.80
C LEU A 55 5.28 -20.45 19.66
N GLU A 56 4.56 -20.01 18.63
CA GLU A 56 4.03 -20.90 17.58
C GLU A 56 4.84 -20.86 16.27
N HIS A 57 5.76 -19.91 16.11
CA HIS A 57 6.53 -19.70 14.88
C HIS A 57 8.03 -19.78 15.15
N THR A 58 8.62 -20.94 14.89
CA THR A 58 10.07 -21.18 14.99
C THR A 58 10.85 -20.61 13.79
N THR A 59 10.36 -19.55 13.14
CA THR A 59 10.95 -19.09 11.88
C THR A 59 12.29 -18.40 12.11
N GLU A 60 13.37 -19.13 11.78
CA GLU A 60 14.77 -18.68 11.75
C GLU A 60 15.05 -17.52 10.76
N ALA A 61 14.04 -17.07 10.01
CA ALA A 61 14.16 -15.93 9.13
C ALA A 61 14.10 -14.65 9.95
N GLY A 62 15.26 -14.23 10.48
CA GLY A 62 15.40 -12.94 11.15
C GLY A 62 14.99 -11.77 10.26
N VAL A 63 14.82 -10.61 10.88
CA VAL A 63 14.47 -9.34 10.21
C VAL A 63 15.60 -8.92 9.26
N LYS A 64 15.28 -8.72 7.98
CA LYS A 64 16.23 -8.20 6.98
C LYS A 64 15.88 -6.80 6.51
N GLU A 65 14.60 -6.46 6.50
CA GLU A 65 14.11 -5.13 6.22
C GLU A 65 13.42 -4.60 7.47
N HIS A 66 13.70 -3.35 7.81
CA HIS A 66 13.07 -2.64 8.92
C HIS A 66 12.92 -1.18 8.54
N TYR A 67 11.68 -0.69 8.48
CA TYR A 67 11.39 0.72 8.21
C TYR A 67 10.14 1.21 8.95
N HIS A 68 9.96 2.54 8.97
CA HIS A 68 9.03 3.23 9.87
C HIS A 68 8.13 4.24 9.13
N PRO A 69 7.03 3.81 8.50
CA PRO A 69 5.99 4.74 8.09
C PRO A 69 5.20 5.22 9.33
N ASN A 70 4.57 6.37 9.19
CA ASN A 70 3.70 6.94 10.20
C ASN A 70 2.27 7.07 9.67
N LEU A 71 1.29 6.75 10.51
CA LEU A 71 -0.12 6.78 10.15
C LEU A 71 -0.89 7.72 11.08
N LYS A 72 -1.74 8.54 10.49
CA LYS A 72 -2.72 9.38 11.16
C LYS A 72 -4.08 9.18 10.50
N ILE A 73 -5.10 8.91 11.30
CA ILE A 73 -6.48 8.70 10.83
C ILE A 73 -7.39 9.71 11.49
N THR A 74 -8.28 10.30 10.69
CA THR A 74 -9.30 11.24 11.17
C THR A 74 -10.67 10.84 10.59
N ILE A 75 -11.71 10.81 11.42
CA ILE A 75 -13.11 10.63 11.01
C ILE A 75 -13.87 11.88 11.43
N ASP A 76 -14.51 12.58 10.48
CA ASP A 76 -15.29 13.80 10.75
C ASP A 76 -14.56 14.87 11.57
N GLY A 77 -13.23 14.96 11.39
CA GLY A 77 -12.36 15.88 12.12
C GLY A 77 -11.85 15.37 13.47
N GLU A 78 -12.31 14.21 13.93
CA GLU A 78 -11.86 13.56 15.17
C GLU A 78 -10.76 12.54 14.91
N TYR A 79 -9.75 12.51 15.78
CA TYR A 79 -8.61 11.60 15.67
C TYR A 79 -9.01 10.19 16.09
N VAL A 80 -8.59 9.20 15.32
CA VAL A 80 -8.68 7.78 15.71
C VAL A 80 -7.30 7.34 16.21
N PRO A 81 -7.10 7.20 17.53
CA PRO A 81 -5.81 6.79 18.07
C PRO A 81 -5.56 5.31 17.76
N ILE A 82 -4.34 5.00 17.34
CA ILE A 82 -3.89 3.62 17.19
C ILE A 82 -3.42 3.13 18.56
N PRO A 83 -4.01 2.06 19.14
CA PRO A 83 -3.59 1.57 20.45
C PRO A 83 -2.12 1.17 20.48
N PRO A 84 -1.40 1.43 21.59
CA PRO A 84 -0.05 0.91 21.77
C PRO A 84 -0.09 -0.63 21.80
N ASN A 85 0.99 -1.27 21.38
CA ASN A 85 1.08 -2.73 21.25
C ASN A 85 0.11 -3.35 20.22
N THR A 86 -0.45 -2.56 19.30
CA THR A 86 -1.16 -3.10 18.13
C THR A 86 -0.19 -4.00 17.35
N GLY A 87 -0.61 -5.24 17.05
CA GLY A 87 0.26 -6.23 16.41
C GLY A 87 1.18 -7.02 17.35
N ILE A 88 1.14 -6.83 18.67
CA ILE A 88 1.97 -7.55 19.65
C ILE A 88 1.12 -8.54 20.45
N ASP A 89 1.65 -9.75 20.72
CA ASP A 89 1.00 -10.83 21.47
C ASP A 89 -0.44 -11.17 20.98
N GLN A 90 -0.62 -11.15 19.66
CA GLN A 90 -1.91 -11.44 19.04
C GLN A 90 -2.14 -12.94 18.85
N ALA A 91 -3.39 -13.35 18.68
CA ALA A 91 -3.72 -14.71 18.25
C ALA A 91 -2.98 -15.05 16.94
N GLY A 92 -2.34 -16.22 16.88
CA GLY A 92 -1.46 -16.62 15.77
C GLY A 92 -0.07 -15.97 15.77
N CYS A 93 0.27 -15.17 16.77
CA CYS A 93 1.61 -14.62 17.03
C CYS A 93 1.80 -14.33 18.54
N ARG A 94 1.46 -15.31 19.39
CA ARG A 94 1.51 -15.20 20.86
C ARG A 94 2.95 -15.02 21.33
N GLU A 95 3.16 -14.09 22.27
CA GLU A 95 4.48 -13.65 22.76
C GLU A 95 5.44 -13.15 21.66
N GLY A 96 4.90 -12.82 20.48
CA GLY A 96 5.64 -12.31 19.34
C GLY A 96 5.11 -10.96 18.88
N MET A 97 5.67 -10.48 17.77
CA MET A 97 5.25 -9.25 17.11
C MET A 97 4.91 -9.56 15.66
N ARG A 98 3.76 -9.08 15.18
CA ARG A 98 3.44 -9.14 13.75
C ARG A 98 4.46 -8.33 12.95
N TRP A 99 4.68 -8.68 11.69
CA TRP A 99 5.61 -7.92 10.84
C TRP A 99 5.24 -6.45 10.72
N ILE A 100 3.97 -6.11 10.89
CA ILE A 100 3.51 -4.72 11.04
C ILE A 100 3.01 -4.56 12.48
N HIS A 101 3.60 -3.68 13.27
CA HIS A 101 3.19 -3.47 14.66
C HIS A 101 3.48 -2.06 15.16
N VAL A 102 2.98 -1.75 16.36
CA VAL A 102 3.14 -0.45 17.04
C VAL A 102 3.66 -0.69 18.45
N HIS A 103 4.72 0.01 18.84
CA HIS A 103 5.17 0.03 20.24
C HIS A 103 4.45 1.13 21.04
N ASP A 104 4.55 2.37 20.57
CA ASP A 104 4.02 3.55 21.24
C ASP A 104 2.94 4.23 20.38
N SER A 105 1.91 4.75 21.03
CA SER A 105 0.80 5.45 20.38
C SER A 105 0.94 6.96 20.46
N SER A 106 0.49 7.66 19.42
CA SER A 106 0.16 9.09 19.50
C SER A 106 -1.35 9.26 19.70
N GLU A 107 -1.75 10.12 20.65
CA GLU A 107 -3.19 10.40 20.88
C GLU A 107 -3.78 11.39 19.86
N THR A 108 -2.96 12.28 19.29
CA THR A 108 -3.43 13.39 18.44
C THR A 108 -2.60 13.59 17.18
N GLY A 109 -1.67 12.69 16.89
CA GLY A 109 -0.69 12.86 15.84
C GLY A 109 -0.46 11.58 15.05
N PHE A 110 0.65 11.58 14.34
CA PHE A 110 1.14 10.41 13.65
C PHE A 110 1.57 9.34 14.65
N THR A 111 1.07 8.12 14.47
CA THR A 111 1.58 6.94 15.16
C THR A 111 2.54 6.21 14.24
N LYS A 112 3.73 5.89 14.77
CA LYS A 112 4.76 5.16 14.04
C LYS A 112 4.38 3.69 13.95
N LEU A 113 4.38 3.17 12.73
CA LEU A 113 4.31 1.73 12.48
C LEU A 113 5.74 1.20 12.33
N HIS A 114 5.97 -0.01 12.81
CA HIS A 114 7.17 -0.77 12.54
C HIS A 114 6.85 -1.84 11.50
N ILE A 115 7.61 -1.85 10.41
CA ILE A 115 7.54 -2.91 9.40
C ILE A 115 8.86 -3.66 9.43
N GLU A 116 8.81 -4.93 9.83
CA GLU A 116 9.96 -5.81 10.01
C GLU A 116 9.72 -7.12 9.25
N THR A 117 10.34 -7.28 8.07
CA THR A 117 10.11 -8.43 7.17
C THR A 117 11.39 -9.22 6.88
N PRO A 118 11.29 -10.52 6.52
CA PRO A 118 12.46 -11.37 6.23
C PRO A 118 13.11 -11.09 4.87
N SER A 119 12.50 -10.23 4.05
CA SER A 119 12.97 -9.76 2.75
C SER A 119 12.20 -8.49 2.36
N LYS A 120 12.68 -7.79 1.32
CA LYS A 120 11.91 -6.71 0.69
C LYS A 120 10.54 -7.20 0.26
N MET A 121 9.50 -6.54 0.77
CA MET A 121 8.10 -6.81 0.48
C MET A 121 7.36 -5.52 0.17
N ASN A 122 6.36 -5.60 -0.68
CA ASN A 122 5.46 -4.50 -1.01
C ASN A 122 4.33 -4.41 0.01
N VAL A 123 4.64 -4.00 1.25
CA VAL A 123 3.69 -4.02 2.37
C VAL A 123 2.61 -2.94 2.19
N PRO A 124 1.33 -3.32 1.98
CA PRO A 124 0.27 -2.34 1.76
C PRO A 124 -0.27 -1.78 3.08
N LEU A 125 -0.73 -0.53 3.07
CA LEU A 125 -1.40 0.11 4.21
C LEU A 125 -2.54 -0.75 4.76
N GLY A 126 -3.35 -1.37 3.89
CA GLY A 126 -4.43 -2.25 4.30
C GLY A 126 -3.99 -3.47 5.11
N ALA A 127 -2.78 -4.00 4.91
CA ALA A 127 -2.28 -5.11 5.71
C ALA A 127 -2.12 -4.72 7.19
N PHE A 128 -1.89 -3.42 7.48
CA PHE A 128 -1.93 -2.93 8.86
C PHE A 128 -3.34 -3.00 9.46
N PHE A 129 -4.39 -2.71 8.69
CA PHE A 129 -5.78 -2.81 9.16
C PHE A 129 -6.17 -4.28 9.44
N GLU A 130 -5.69 -5.23 8.64
CA GLU A 130 -5.83 -6.67 8.97
C GLU A 130 -5.13 -7.00 10.31
N VAL A 131 -3.95 -6.41 10.60
CA VAL A 131 -3.29 -6.58 11.91
C VAL A 131 -4.08 -5.91 13.04
N TRP A 132 -4.60 -4.71 12.80
CA TRP A 132 -5.31 -3.94 13.81
C TRP A 132 -6.64 -4.58 14.21
N GLU A 133 -7.38 -5.16 13.26
CA GLU A 133 -8.59 -5.95 13.54
C GLU A 133 -8.33 -7.01 14.64
N ARG A 134 -7.18 -7.69 14.57
CA ARG A 134 -6.78 -8.74 15.52
C ARG A 134 -6.42 -8.21 16.93
N HIS A 135 -6.30 -6.88 17.11
CA HIS A 135 -6.18 -6.25 18.43
C HIS A 135 -7.49 -6.36 19.22
N GLY A 136 -8.63 -6.45 18.53
CA GLY A 136 -9.96 -6.62 19.11
C GLY A 136 -10.67 -5.31 19.45
N GLY A 137 -11.85 -5.40 20.07
CA GLY A 137 -12.59 -4.25 20.58
C GLY A 137 -13.10 -3.28 19.50
N ASN A 138 -13.77 -3.79 18.47
CA ASN A 138 -14.22 -3.03 17.29
C ASN A 138 -13.08 -2.18 16.67
N SER A 139 -11.87 -2.74 16.64
CA SER A 139 -10.73 -2.08 16.01
C SER A 139 -10.92 -2.04 14.49
N PRO A 140 -10.55 -0.92 13.83
CA PRO A 140 -10.64 -0.79 12.38
C PRO A 140 -10.16 -2.02 11.62
N ALA A 141 -10.97 -2.44 10.65
CA ALA A 141 -10.79 -3.67 9.91
C ALA A 141 -10.85 -3.43 8.39
N LEU A 142 -10.84 -4.52 7.65
CA LEU A 142 -11.22 -4.53 6.24
C LEU A 142 -12.35 -5.54 6.00
N THR A 143 -13.16 -5.27 4.98
CA THR A 143 -14.10 -6.25 4.45
C THR A 143 -13.38 -7.44 3.80
N GLU A 144 -14.13 -8.51 3.46
CA GLU A 144 -13.58 -9.69 2.76
C GLU A 144 -12.88 -9.35 1.43
N ASP A 145 -13.32 -8.29 0.74
CA ASP A 145 -12.72 -7.77 -0.49
C ASP A 145 -11.66 -6.67 -0.25
N ARG A 146 -11.19 -6.53 0.99
CA ARG A 146 -10.12 -5.62 1.44
C ARG A 146 -10.43 -4.15 1.23
N LYS A 147 -11.65 -3.74 1.62
CA LYS A 147 -12.07 -2.34 1.69
C LYS A 147 -12.08 -1.87 3.12
N PHE A 148 -11.77 -0.59 3.36
CA PHE A 148 -11.87 0.00 4.69
C PHE A 148 -13.23 -0.27 5.32
N ASP A 149 -13.20 -0.81 6.55
CA ASP A 149 -14.33 -1.10 7.43
C ASP A 149 -13.90 -0.68 8.86
N ILE A 150 -13.83 0.62 9.06
CA ILE A 150 -13.24 1.26 10.24
C ILE A 150 -14.08 1.02 11.49
N ASP A 151 -15.40 0.81 11.36
CA ASP A 151 -16.29 0.48 12.48
C ASP A 151 -16.49 -1.05 12.68
N SER A 152 -15.88 -1.88 11.83
CA SER A 152 -15.91 -3.35 11.88
C SER A 152 -17.31 -3.94 11.77
N ASN A 153 -18.18 -3.35 10.96
CA ASN A 153 -19.55 -3.81 10.78
C ASN A 153 -19.71 -4.82 9.61
N GLY A 154 -18.64 -5.07 8.85
CA GLY A 154 -18.59 -5.94 7.67
C GLY A 154 -19.01 -5.27 6.36
N ILE A 155 -19.24 -3.96 6.37
CA ILE A 155 -19.66 -3.15 5.22
C ILE A 155 -18.57 -2.11 4.96
N SER A 156 -18.27 -1.90 3.68
CA SER A 156 -17.24 -0.95 3.25
C SER A 156 -17.66 0.50 3.51
N ASP A 157 -16.77 1.26 4.14
CA ASP A 157 -16.94 2.69 4.43
C ASP A 157 -17.01 3.57 3.17
N TRP A 158 -16.59 3.08 2.01
CA TRP A 158 -16.65 3.84 0.75
C TRP A 158 -18.06 4.29 0.37
N GLU A 159 -19.10 3.61 0.84
CA GLU A 159 -20.49 4.00 0.59
C GLU A 159 -20.94 5.15 1.51
N ASP A 160 -20.45 5.20 2.75
CA ASP A 160 -20.88 6.15 3.78
C ASP A 160 -19.96 7.38 3.91
N TYR A 161 -18.69 7.25 3.53
CA TYR A 161 -17.67 8.29 3.68
C TYR A 161 -17.06 8.72 2.35
N GLU A 162 -16.70 10.00 2.26
CA GLU A 162 -15.66 10.48 1.35
C GLU A 162 -14.29 10.21 2.00
N ILE A 163 -13.56 9.24 1.44
CA ILE A 163 -12.24 8.85 1.93
C ILE A 163 -11.16 9.55 1.10
N THR A 164 -10.29 10.30 1.77
CA THR A 164 -9.13 10.94 1.17
C THR A 164 -7.85 10.50 1.86
N MET A 165 -6.76 10.43 1.10
CA MET A 165 -5.46 10.07 1.62
C MET A 165 -4.39 11.02 1.10
N LYS A 166 -3.49 11.41 2.00
CA LYS A 166 -2.25 12.10 1.66
C LYS A 166 -1.06 11.27 2.13
N VAL A 167 0.00 11.30 1.34
CA VAL A 167 1.30 10.75 1.70
C VAL A 167 2.30 11.87 1.56
N ASN A 168 3.00 12.22 2.64
CA ASN A 168 3.96 13.32 2.67
C ASN A 168 3.34 14.65 2.17
N GLY A 169 2.08 14.88 2.55
CA GLY A 169 1.29 16.04 2.15
C GLY A 169 0.75 16.05 0.71
N GLN A 170 1.13 15.06 -0.12
CA GLN A 170 0.67 14.92 -1.50
C GLN A 170 -0.55 14.00 -1.57
N GLN A 171 -1.53 14.30 -2.44
CA GLN A 171 -2.68 13.42 -2.64
C GLN A 171 -2.24 12.05 -3.17
N ASN A 172 -2.88 11.00 -2.65
CA ASN A 172 -2.64 9.62 -3.06
C ASN A 172 -3.98 8.88 -3.17
N SER A 173 -4.17 8.13 -4.25
CA SER A 173 -5.40 7.39 -4.54
C SER A 173 -5.25 5.87 -4.51
N LYS A 174 -4.15 5.36 -3.93
CA LYS A 174 -3.89 3.91 -3.80
C LYS A 174 -4.58 3.30 -2.57
N PHE A 175 -4.88 4.11 -1.55
CA PHE A 175 -5.64 3.74 -0.34
C PHE A 175 -5.15 2.43 0.30
N GLU A 176 -6.02 1.42 0.43
CA GLU A 176 -5.70 0.15 1.07
C GLU A 176 -4.51 -0.55 0.39
N LYS A 177 -4.30 -0.31 -0.90
CA LYS A 177 -3.21 -0.89 -1.71
C LYS A 177 -1.94 -0.03 -1.71
N TYR A 178 -1.90 1.08 -0.97
CA TYR A 178 -0.71 1.91 -0.89
C TYR A 178 0.45 1.13 -0.27
N VAL A 179 1.48 0.86 -1.06
CA VAL A 179 2.72 0.24 -0.55
C VAL A 179 3.48 1.30 0.23
N MET A 180 3.63 1.06 1.53
CA MET A 180 4.24 1.99 2.46
C MET A 180 5.76 1.99 2.31
N GLU A 181 6.37 3.16 2.37
CA GLU A 181 7.82 3.36 2.33
C GLU A 181 8.34 3.92 3.67
N ASP A 182 9.65 3.89 3.85
CA ASP A 182 10.27 4.41 5.08
C ASP A 182 10.01 5.91 5.25
N SER A 183 9.69 6.31 6.49
CA SER A 183 9.43 7.70 6.88
C SER A 183 8.24 8.37 6.19
N ASP A 184 7.36 7.62 5.53
CA ASP A 184 6.12 8.17 4.99
C ASP A 184 5.22 8.71 6.09
N ASP A 185 4.73 9.94 5.94
CA ASP A 185 3.63 10.48 6.73
C ASP A 185 2.31 10.28 5.99
N ILE A 186 1.53 9.29 6.41
CA ILE A 186 0.26 8.87 5.80
C ILE A 186 -0.90 9.46 6.60
N GLU A 187 -1.69 10.33 5.96
CA GLU A 187 -2.91 10.90 6.53
C GLU A 187 -4.12 10.32 5.81
N LEU A 188 -4.92 9.53 6.52
CA LEU A 188 -6.22 9.03 6.06
C LEU A 188 -7.33 9.85 6.70
N THR A 189 -8.25 10.38 5.90
CA THR A 189 -9.38 11.18 6.37
C THR A 189 -10.67 10.64 5.79
N LEU A 190 -11.62 10.31 6.67
CA LEU A 190 -12.98 9.90 6.33
C LEU A 190 -13.93 11.03 6.72
N THR A 191 -14.77 11.47 5.78
CA THR A 191 -15.80 12.50 6.02
C THR A 191 -17.15 11.95 5.64
N SER A 192 -18.10 11.91 6.58
CA SER A 192 -19.46 11.42 6.37
C SER A 192 -20.15 12.18 5.24
N LYS A 193 -20.91 11.47 4.38
CA LYS A 193 -21.66 12.05 3.25
C LYS A 193 -22.98 12.70 3.63
#